data_AF-A0A7J7L607-F1
#
_entry.id   AF-A0A7J7L607-F1
#
_cell.length_a   1.000
_cell.length_b   1.000
_cell.length_c   1.000
_cell.angle_alpha   90.00
_cell.angle_beta   90.00
_cell.angle_gamma   90.00
#
_symmetry.space_group_name_H-M   'P 1'
#
loop_
_entity.id
_entity.type
_entity.pdbx_description
1 polymer ?
#
loop_
_entity_poly.entity_id
_entity_poly.type
_entity_poly.pdbx_seq_one_letter_code
_entity_poly.pdbx_strand_id
1 'polypeptide(L)'
;MGLSASKRAKQSLPTSQFDIACAMSYDYCLNLTQHAFPGIRPYQLFDASTRLHTLLSTVHPLIVKGVPSPPNQTQVDHALKTVTHCDETLCLEEFKAFAVELYGLIHNTMKKL
;
A
#
# COMPACT_ATOMS: atom_id res chain seq x y z
N MET A 1 -24.92 -0.97 -6.35
CA MET A 1 -23.54 -1.09 -6.89
C MET A 1 -22.62 -0.20 -6.07
N GLY A 2 -21.86 -0.81 -5.14
CA GLY A 2 -21.28 -0.17 -3.96
C GLY A 2 -20.12 0.79 -4.25
N LEU A 3 -20.14 1.94 -3.58
CA LEU A 3 -19.09 2.94 -3.60
C LEU A 3 -17.93 2.48 -2.73
N SER A 4 -16.99 1.73 -3.33
CA SER A 4 -15.79 1.22 -2.66
C SER A 4 -14.91 2.36 -2.13
N ALA A 5 -14.27 2.10 -0.99
CA ALA A 5 -13.43 3.01 -0.20
C ALA A 5 -12.32 3.73 -1.02
N SER A 6 -12.00 3.20 -2.21
CA SER A 6 -11.03 3.71 -3.17
C SER A 6 -11.24 5.17 -3.61
N LYS A 7 -12.44 5.75 -3.44
CA LYS A 7 -12.69 7.16 -3.80
C LYS A 7 -12.35 8.15 -2.68
N ARG A 8 -12.41 7.75 -1.41
CA ARG A 8 -12.15 8.64 -0.26
C ARG A 8 -10.64 8.82 -0.02
N ALA A 9 -9.84 7.79 -0.30
CA ALA A 9 -8.38 7.92 -0.27
C ALA A 9 -7.83 8.83 -1.39
N LYS A 10 -8.51 8.88 -2.55
CA LYS A 10 -8.13 9.74 -3.69
C LYS A 10 -8.29 11.24 -3.43
N GLN A 11 -9.08 11.66 -2.44
CA GLN A 11 -9.35 13.09 -2.20
C GLN A 11 -8.37 13.76 -1.24
N SER A 12 -7.56 13.01 -0.48
CA SER A 12 -6.71 13.59 0.59
C SER A 12 -5.22 13.61 0.27
N LEU A 13 -4.78 12.98 -0.82
CA LEU A 13 -3.37 12.93 -1.25
C LEU A 13 -3.29 13.39 -2.71
N PRO A 14 -2.29 14.22 -3.10
CA PRO A 14 -2.06 14.51 -4.51
C PRO A 14 -1.78 13.19 -5.22
N THR A 15 -2.73 12.75 -6.03
CA THR A 15 -2.79 11.41 -6.63
C THR A 15 -1.48 11.02 -7.32
N SER A 16 -0.80 12.00 -7.93
CA SER A 16 0.50 11.84 -8.58
C SER A 16 1.63 11.38 -7.64
N GLN A 17 1.75 11.93 -6.43
CA GLN A 17 2.86 11.59 -5.54
C GLN A 17 2.67 10.21 -4.90
N PHE A 18 1.42 9.86 -4.60
CA PHE A 18 1.08 8.51 -4.15
C PHE A 18 1.36 7.47 -5.23
N ASP A 19 0.95 7.76 -6.48
CA ASP A 19 1.21 6.88 -7.61
C ASP A 19 2.71 6.69 -7.87
N ILE A 20 3.50 7.76 -7.74
CA ILE A 20 4.97 7.71 -7.86
C ILE A 20 5.58 6.87 -6.75
N ALA A 21 5.19 7.09 -5.48
CA ALA A 21 5.70 6.30 -4.35
C ALA A 21 5.37 4.81 -4.49
N CYS A 22 4.18 4.48 -4.99
CA CYS A 22 3.78 3.11 -5.31
C CYS A 22 4.66 2.53 -6.42
N ALA A 23 4.86 3.26 -7.53
CA ALA A 23 5.70 2.83 -8.64
C ALA A 23 7.16 2.61 -8.21
N MET A 24 7.73 3.53 -7.42
CA MET A 24 9.09 3.40 -6.89
C MET A 24 9.26 2.23 -5.91
N SER A 25 8.22 1.92 -5.13
CA SER A 25 8.21 0.76 -4.23
C SER A 25 8.10 -0.53 -5.02
N TYR A 26 7.24 -0.55 -6.04
CA TYR A 26 7.07 -1.69 -6.94
C TYR A 26 8.34 -2.03 -7.71
N ASP A 27 8.95 -1.03 -8.35
CA ASP A 27 10.20 -1.20 -9.09
C ASP A 27 11.34 -1.71 -8.19
N TYR A 28 11.44 -1.17 -6.96
CA TYR A 28 12.41 -1.64 -5.98
C TYR A 28 12.21 -3.12 -5.61
N CYS A 29 10.97 -3.54 -5.37
CA CYS A 29 10.67 -4.94 -5.05
C CYS A 29 11.00 -5.88 -6.21
N LEU A 30 10.70 -5.45 -7.45
CA LEU A 30 11.09 -6.22 -8.64
C LEU A 30 12.60 -6.33 -8.78
N ASN A 31 13.32 -5.22 -8.61
CA ASN A 31 14.77 -5.17 -8.71
C ASN A 31 15.44 -6.03 -7.62
N LEU A 32 14.90 -6.03 -6.39
CA LEU A 32 15.36 -6.89 -5.30
C LEU A 32 15.23 -8.38 -5.66
N THR A 33 14.17 -8.76 -6.37
CA THR A 33 14.00 -10.12 -6.92
C THR A 33 14.70 -10.35 -8.25
N GLN A 34 15.49 -9.39 -8.76
CA GLN A 34 16.10 -9.46 -10.09
C GLN A 34 15.07 -9.79 -11.19
N HIS A 35 13.85 -9.27 -11.06
CA HIS A 35 12.72 -9.59 -11.95
C HIS A 35 12.43 -11.10 -12.08
N ALA A 36 12.74 -11.90 -11.07
CA ALA A 36 12.45 -13.34 -11.05
C ALA A 36 10.93 -13.65 -11.13
N PHE A 37 10.08 -12.66 -10.84
CA PHE A 37 8.63 -12.77 -10.91
C PHE A 37 8.03 -11.61 -11.71
N PRO A 38 6.87 -11.82 -12.35
CA PRO A 38 6.18 -10.76 -13.11
C PRO A 38 5.58 -9.66 -12.22
N GLY A 39 5.54 -9.86 -10.90
CA GLY A 39 4.98 -8.94 -9.92
C GLY A 39 5.52 -9.17 -8.51
N ILE A 40 4.98 -8.43 -7.53
CA ILE A 40 5.39 -8.52 -6.13
C ILE A 40 4.74 -9.74 -5.48
N ARG A 41 5.53 -10.55 -4.78
CA ARG A 41 5.02 -11.71 -4.04
C ARG A 41 4.42 -11.30 -2.70
N PRO A 42 3.42 -12.04 -2.17
CA PRO A 42 2.82 -11.75 -0.85
C PRO A 42 3.83 -11.54 0.28
N TYR A 43 4.87 -12.38 0.34
CA TYR A 43 5.91 -12.29 1.37
C TYR A 43 6.72 -10.98 1.32
N GLN A 44 6.80 -10.34 0.16
CA GLN A 44 7.51 -9.06 -0.02
C GLN A 44 6.65 -7.86 0.36
N LEU A 45 5.34 -8.04 0.52
CA LEU A 45 4.42 -6.92 0.77
C LEU A 45 4.69 -6.23 2.09
N PHE A 46 5.18 -6.97 3.10
CA PHE A 46 5.54 -6.37 4.38
C PHE A 46 6.67 -5.34 4.22
N ASP A 47 7.76 -5.73 3.54
CA ASP A 47 8.88 -4.84 3.24
C ASP A 47 8.48 -3.72 2.28
N ALA A 48 7.69 -4.04 1.25
CA ALA A 48 7.15 -3.08 0.30
C ALA A 48 6.31 -2.00 1.01
N SER A 49 5.46 -2.41 1.94
CA SER A 49 4.59 -1.51 2.72
C SER A 49 5.40 -0.63 3.67
N THR A 50 6.45 -1.17 4.29
CA THR A 50 7.38 -0.41 5.13
C THR A 50 8.12 0.66 4.34
N ARG A 51 8.59 0.30 3.13
CA ARG A 51 9.27 1.24 2.24
C ARG A 51 8.32 2.32 1.71
N LEU A 52 7.11 1.92 1.30
CA LEU A 52 6.06 2.83 0.85
C LEU A 52 5.70 3.81 1.98
N HIS A 53 5.56 3.34 3.23
CA HIS A 53 5.34 4.20 4.39
C HIS A 53 6.48 5.20 4.60
N THR A 54 7.74 4.77 4.45
CA THR A 54 8.89 5.69 4.53
C THR A 54 8.84 6.76 3.44
N LEU A 55 8.59 6.38 2.19
CA LEU A 55 8.50 7.31 1.04
C LEU A 55 7.33 8.28 1.17
N LEU A 56 6.20 7.82 1.69
CA LEU A 56 5.04 8.68 1.91
C LEU A 56 5.19 9.56 3.16
N SER A 57 5.94 9.11 4.16
CA SER A 57 6.24 9.88 5.36
C SER A 57 7.15 11.07 5.06
N THR A 58 8.09 10.94 4.12
CA THR A 58 8.93 12.06 3.67
C THR A 58 8.15 13.06 2.82
N VAL A 59 7.15 12.57 2.08
CA VAL A 59 6.35 13.38 1.15
C VAL A 59 5.18 14.07 1.85
N HIS A 60 4.57 13.42 2.85
CA HIS A 60 3.32 13.91 3.44
C HIS A 60 3.30 13.82 4.97
N PRO A 61 3.40 14.98 5.67
CA PRO A 61 3.39 15.00 7.13
C PRO A 61 2.06 14.57 7.74
N LEU A 62 0.94 14.54 6.98
CA LEU A 62 -0.32 13.97 7.47
C LEU A 62 -0.28 12.44 7.59
N ILE A 63 0.57 11.75 6.81
CA ILE A 63 0.79 10.30 6.95
C ILE A 63 1.62 10.02 8.20
N VAL A 64 2.61 10.86 8.52
CA VAL A 64 3.37 10.79 9.78
C VAL A 64 2.49 11.07 10.99
N LYS A 65 1.62 12.09 10.91
CA LYS A 65 0.65 12.39 11.99
C LYS A 65 -0.42 11.32 12.16
N GLY A 66 -0.83 10.66 11.08
CA GLY A 66 -1.87 9.64 11.08
C GLY A 66 -1.36 8.21 11.32
N VAL A 67 -0.07 7.94 11.08
CA VAL A 67 0.51 6.60 11.09
C VAL A 67 1.97 6.71 11.56
N PRO A 68 2.22 6.84 12.87
CA PRO A 68 3.58 7.00 13.40
C PRO A 68 4.42 5.72 13.37
N SER A 69 3.83 4.58 13.02
CA SER A 69 4.50 3.28 13.00
C SER A 69 4.27 2.57 11.66
N PRO A 70 5.24 1.78 11.17
CA PRO A 70 5.07 1.02 9.94
C PRO A 70 3.86 0.07 10.04
N PRO A 71 3.24 -0.27 8.90
CA PRO A 71 2.06 -1.13 8.86
C PRO A 71 2.37 -2.52 9.46
N ASN A 72 1.47 -3.00 10.32
CA ASN A 72 1.62 -4.32 10.93
C ASN A 72 1.29 -5.43 9.92
N GLN A 73 1.91 -6.60 10.10
CA GLN A 73 1.70 -7.76 9.23
C GLN A 73 0.21 -8.14 9.11
N THR A 74 -0.56 -8.06 10.20
CA THR A 74 -2.01 -8.30 10.18
C THR A 74 -2.79 -7.31 9.31
N GLN A 75 -2.35 -6.05 9.20
CA GLN A 75 -2.97 -5.05 8.32
C GLN A 75 -2.62 -5.34 6.86
N VAL A 76 -1.37 -5.75 6.60
CA VAL A 76 -0.90 -6.19 5.27
C VAL A 76 -1.67 -7.42 4.81
N ASP A 77 -1.80 -8.45 5.64
CA ASP A 77 -2.57 -9.66 5.32
C ASP A 77 -4.05 -9.35 5.07
N HIS A 78 -4.64 -8.43 5.84
CA HIS A 78 -6.03 -8.02 5.64
C HIS A 78 -6.21 -7.25 4.32
N ALA A 79 -5.33 -6.29 4.02
CA ALA A 79 -5.36 -5.55 2.77
C ALA A 79 -5.08 -6.46 1.56
N LEU A 80 -4.18 -7.43 1.70
CA LEU A 80 -3.92 -8.44 0.68
C LEU A 80 -5.16 -9.27 0.37
N LYS A 81 -5.84 -9.79 1.41
CA LYS A 81 -7.10 -10.53 1.26
C LYS A 81 -8.20 -9.75 0.56
N THR A 82 -8.19 -8.42 0.66
CA THR A 82 -9.21 -7.59 -0.02
C THR A 82 -8.93 -7.34 -1.50
N VAL A 83 -7.66 -7.44 -1.92
CA VAL A 83 -7.24 -7.08 -3.29
C VAL A 83 -6.92 -8.29 -4.15
N THR A 84 -6.47 -9.38 -3.53
CA THR A 84 -6.01 -10.56 -4.25
C THR A 84 -6.89 -11.76 -3.94
N HIS A 85 -7.45 -12.37 -4.99
CA HIS A 85 -8.12 -13.67 -4.92
C HIS A 85 -7.20 -14.85 -5.29
N CYS A 86 -6.03 -14.60 -5.91
CA CYS A 86 -5.04 -15.60 -6.32
C CYS A 86 -3.64 -15.27 -5.78
N ASP A 87 -3.10 -16.14 -4.93
CA ASP A 87 -1.88 -15.99 -4.12
C ASP A 87 -0.53 -15.83 -4.87
N GLU A 88 -0.52 -15.59 -6.18
CA GLU A 88 0.70 -15.74 -6.97
C GLU A 88 1.59 -14.49 -6.98
N THR A 89 1.10 -13.34 -7.46
CA THR A 89 1.85 -12.08 -7.52
C THR A 89 0.92 -10.90 -7.73
N LEU A 90 1.25 -9.74 -7.16
CA LEU A 90 0.55 -8.48 -7.40
C LEU A 90 1.25 -7.68 -8.49
N CYS A 91 0.51 -7.30 -9.53
CA CYS A 91 0.96 -6.32 -10.51
C CYS A 91 0.88 -4.89 -9.93
N LEU A 92 1.39 -3.89 -10.67
CA LEU A 92 1.42 -2.51 -10.20
C LEU A 92 0.02 -1.95 -9.86
N GLU A 93 -1.01 -2.30 -10.63
CA GLU A 93 -2.38 -1.85 -10.38
C GLU A 93 -2.96 -2.45 -9.10
N GLU A 94 -2.73 -3.74 -8.88
CA GLU A 94 -3.11 -4.43 -7.64
C GLU A 94 -2.33 -3.89 -6.45
N PHE A 95 -1.04 -3.64 -6.59
CA PHE A 95 -0.22 -3.05 -5.54
C PHE A 95 -0.72 -1.65 -5.13
N LYS A 96 -1.15 -0.84 -6.10
CA LYS A 96 -1.78 0.46 -5.83
C LYS A 96 -3.11 0.31 -5.09
N ALA A 97 -3.97 -0.62 -5.51
CA ALA A 97 -5.23 -0.91 -4.83
C ALA A 97 -4.98 -1.39 -3.39
N PHE A 98 -4.00 -2.28 -3.21
CA PHE A 98 -3.54 -2.77 -1.91
C PHE A 98 -3.09 -1.62 -1.02
N ALA A 99 -2.25 -0.71 -1.52
CA ALA A 99 -1.77 0.43 -0.74
C ALA A 99 -2.95 1.33 -0.30
N VAL A 100 -3.91 1.59 -1.19
CA VAL A 100 -5.11 2.36 -0.85
C VAL A 100 -5.94 1.70 0.26
N GLU A 101 -6.16 0.38 0.17
CA GLU A 101 -6.88 -0.39 1.20
C GLU A 101 -6.10 -0.40 2.52
N LEU A 102 -4.78 -0.58 2.48
CA LEU A 102 -3.92 -0.57 3.66
C LEU A 102 -4.02 0.76 4.43
N TYR A 103 -3.87 1.90 3.74
CA TYR A 103 -4.03 3.22 4.38
C TYR A 103 -5.48 3.50 4.79
N GLY A 104 -6.46 2.98 4.06
CA GLY A 104 -7.86 3.02 4.45
C GLY A 104 -8.13 2.30 5.76
N LEU A 105 -7.57 1.10 5.93
CA LEU A 105 -7.66 0.30 7.16
C LEU A 105 -6.99 1.01 8.33
N ILE A 106 -5.77 1.52 8.15
CA ILE A 106 -5.02 2.21 9.20
C ILE A 106 -5.79 3.46 9.68
N HIS A 107 -6.30 4.26 8.74
CA HIS A 107 -7.10 5.43 9.07
C HIS A 107 -8.43 5.07 9.77
N ASN A 108 -9.06 3.95 9.40
CA ASN A 108 -10.27 3.46 10.08
C ASN A 108 -9.98 2.96 11.50
N THR A 109 -8.85 2.28 11.72
CA THR A 109 -8.43 1.85 13.06
C THR A 109 -8.14 3.03 13.99
N MET A 110 -7.58 4.12 13.47
CA MET A 110 -7.32 5.35 14.23
C MET A 110 -8.60 6.08 14.67
N LYS A 111 -9.70 5.97 13.91
CA LYS A 111 -11.00 6.58 14.28
C LYS A 111 -11.79 5.77 15.31
N LYS A 112 -11.35 4.55 15.63
CA LYS A 112 -12.07 3.60 16.49
C LYS A 112 -11.53 3.57 17.93
N LEU A 113 -10.48 4.35 18.22
CA LEU A 113 -9.99 4.69 19.56
C LEU A 113 -10.53 6.06 19.96
#